data_AF-A0A6M1LI81-F1
#
_entry.id   AF-A0A6M1LI81-F1
#
_cell.length_a   1.000
_cell.length_b   1.000
_cell.length_c   1.000
_cell.angle_alpha   90.00
_cell.angle_beta   90.00
_cell.angle_gamma   90.00
#
_symmetry.space_group_name_H-M   'P 1'
#
loop_
_entity.id
_entity.type
_entity.pdbx_description
1 polymer ?
#
loop_
_entity_poly.entity_id
_entity_poly.type
_entity_poly.pdbx_seq_one_letter_code
_entity_poly.pdbx_strand_id
1 'polypeptide(L)'
;MTPELRRIVAAEAHRRATGRCPVLLHALGTGESFAIRPEAEGFTDMESGLVVRSAPDGTLLVGAVHRLALAAEDAVLFRGQDLVTAERFTGRAGGGASVTLYADGGDFFQYAVVDQARA
;
A
#
# COMPACT_ATOMS: atom_id res chain seq x y z
N MET A 1 -5.14 -4.98 -11.15
CA MET A 1 -4.92 -3.99 -10.08
C MET A 1 -4.46 -2.68 -10.71
N THR A 2 -5.12 -1.55 -10.43
CA THR A 2 -4.75 -0.25 -11.01
C THR A 2 -3.44 0.29 -10.43
N PRO A 3 -2.71 1.18 -11.13
CA PRO A 3 -1.50 1.82 -10.60
C PRO A 3 -1.71 2.49 -9.24
N GLU A 4 -2.86 3.14 -9.05
CA GLU A 4 -3.24 3.81 -7.80
C GLU A 4 -3.37 2.80 -6.65
N LEU A 5 -4.11 1.71 -6.87
CA LEU A 5 -4.26 0.65 -5.88
C LEU A 5 -2.93 0.00 -5.52
N ARG A 6 -2.02 -0.20 -6.51
CA ARG A 6 -0.68 -0.75 -6.25
C ARG A 6 0.10 0.10 -5.26
N ARG A 7 0.10 1.43 -5.45
CA ARG A 7 0.78 2.39 -4.57
C ARG A 7 0.16 2.42 -3.18
N ILE A 8 -1.17 2.44 -3.11
CA ILE A 8 -1.91 2.44 -1.84
C ILE A 8 -1.61 1.17 -1.03
N VAL A 9 -1.64 0.01 -1.67
CA VAL A 9 -1.30 -1.26 -1.01
C VAL A 9 0.17 -1.26 -0.58
N ALA A 10 1.09 -0.73 -1.40
CA ALA A 10 2.49 -0.60 -1.01
C ALA A 10 2.66 0.25 0.26
N ALA A 11 2.03 1.43 0.31
CA ALA A 11 2.08 2.32 1.47
C ALA A 11 1.50 1.65 2.72
N GLU A 12 0.34 1.00 2.62
CA GLU A 12 -0.29 0.35 3.77
C GLU A 12 0.49 -0.87 4.25
N ALA A 13 0.97 -1.72 3.33
CA ALA A 13 1.75 -2.89 3.69
C ALA A 13 3.02 -2.48 4.47
N HIS A 14 3.70 -1.42 4.03
CA HIS A 14 4.81 -0.83 4.76
C HIS A 14 4.38 -0.28 6.13
N ARG A 15 3.26 0.46 6.18
CA ARG A 15 2.74 1.02 7.43
C ARG A 15 2.42 -0.04 8.46
N ARG A 16 1.83 -1.16 8.05
CA ARG A 16 1.55 -2.30 8.94
C ARG A 16 2.82 -3.01 9.38
N ALA A 17 3.81 -3.15 8.50
CA ALA A 17 5.07 -3.82 8.80
C ALA A 17 5.96 -3.01 9.76
N THR A 18 5.93 -1.68 9.67
CA THR A 18 6.87 -0.80 10.41
C THR A 18 6.22 0.06 11.48
N GLY A 19 4.88 0.16 11.49
CA GLY A 19 4.15 1.13 12.30
C GLY A 19 4.28 2.58 11.81
N ARG A 20 4.93 2.84 10.67
CA ARG A 20 5.18 4.19 10.15
C ARG A 20 4.55 4.38 8.78
N CYS A 21 3.82 5.49 8.62
CA CYS A 21 3.30 5.85 7.31
C CYS A 21 4.44 6.41 6.46
N PRO A 22 4.65 5.90 5.24
CA PRO A 22 5.66 6.45 4.37
C PRO A 22 5.22 7.82 3.85
N VAL A 23 6.18 8.64 3.43
CA VAL A 23 5.93 9.94 2.80
C VAL A 23 6.21 9.97 1.31
N LEU A 24 6.97 8.98 0.83
CA LEU A 24 7.33 8.87 -0.58
C LEU A 24 7.47 7.40 -0.97
N LEU A 25 6.93 7.07 -2.13
CA LEU A 25 7.12 5.79 -2.81
C LEU A 25 7.85 6.01 -4.13
N HIS A 26 8.86 5.21 -4.42
CA HIS A 26 9.55 5.19 -5.71
C HIS A 26 9.25 3.87 -6.43
N ALA A 27 8.53 3.93 -7.55
CA ALA A 27 8.28 2.75 -8.38
C ALA A 27 9.56 2.34 -9.11
N LEU A 28 10.11 1.18 -8.78
CA LEU A 28 11.41 0.74 -9.32
C LEU A 28 11.34 0.29 -10.78
N GLY A 29 10.13 -0.08 -11.26
CA GLY A 29 9.92 -0.44 -12.66
C GLY A 29 9.79 0.76 -13.61
N THR A 30 9.34 1.92 -13.12
CA THR A 30 9.07 3.11 -13.97
C THR A 30 9.96 4.31 -13.63
N GLY A 31 10.58 4.33 -12.45
CA GLY A 31 11.35 5.48 -11.94
C GLY A 31 10.48 6.61 -11.38
N GLU A 32 9.16 6.47 -11.41
CA GLU A 32 8.23 7.48 -10.91
C GLU A 32 8.21 7.52 -9.38
N SER A 33 7.91 8.70 -8.83
CA SER A 33 7.86 8.94 -7.40
C SER A 33 6.51 9.52 -7.00
N PHE A 34 5.95 9.05 -5.89
CA PHE A 34 4.59 9.39 -5.47
C PHE A 34 4.59 9.82 -4.01
N ALA A 35 4.12 11.03 -3.74
CA ALA A 35 4.04 11.56 -2.39
C ALA A 35 2.83 10.97 -1.66
N ILE A 36 3.07 10.57 -0.41
CA ILE A 36 2.06 10.09 0.52
C ILE A 36 1.98 11.09 1.66
N ARG A 37 0.77 11.55 1.98
CA ARG A 37 0.54 12.41 3.14
C ARG A 37 -0.05 11.60 4.28
N PRO A 38 0.68 11.37 5.38
CA PRO A 38 0.12 10.75 6.58
C PRO A 38 -1.06 11.57 7.11
N GLU A 39 -2.08 10.88 7.59
CA GLU A 39 -3.28 11.46 8.22
C GLU A 39 -3.51 10.75 9.57
N ALA A 40 -4.37 11.31 10.42
CA ALA A 40 -4.65 10.73 11.75
C ALA A 40 -5.17 9.28 11.70
N GLU A 41 -5.96 8.93 10.68
CA GLU A 41 -6.64 7.63 10.56
C GLU A 41 -6.20 6.85 9.29
N GLY A 42 -5.08 7.24 8.68
CA GLY A 42 -4.60 6.63 7.44
C GLY A 42 -3.65 7.55 6.68
N PHE A 43 -3.89 7.75 5.39
CA PHE A 43 -3.06 8.60 4.55
C PHE A 43 -3.79 9.02 3.27
N THR A 44 -3.22 9.98 2.54
CA THR A 44 -3.68 10.37 1.21
C THR A 44 -2.59 10.07 0.18
N ASP A 45 -2.95 9.41 -0.92
CA ASP A 45 -2.11 9.36 -2.12
C ASP A 45 -2.23 10.72 -2.82
N MET A 46 -1.16 11.52 -2.82
CA MET A 46 -1.21 12.89 -3.33
C MET A 46 -1.35 12.97 -4.84
N GLU A 47 -0.96 11.92 -5.56
CA GLU A 47 -1.08 11.85 -7.01
C GLU A 47 -2.54 11.70 -7.45
N SER A 48 -3.27 10.77 -6.84
CA SER A 48 -4.67 10.50 -7.16
C SER A 48 -5.68 11.30 -6.33
N GLY A 49 -5.23 11.91 -5.24
CA GLY A 49 -6.09 12.54 -4.24
C GLY A 49 -6.94 11.54 -3.42
N LEU A 50 -6.70 10.23 -3.57
CA LEU A 50 -7.46 9.21 -2.87
C LEU A 50 -7.07 9.17 -1.39
N VAL A 51 -8.07 9.38 -0.54
CA VAL A 51 -7.93 9.23 0.92
C VAL A 51 -8.12 7.77 1.28
N VAL A 52 -7.19 7.24 2.06
CA VAL A 52 -7.17 5.88 2.57
C VAL A 52 -7.41 5.90 4.07
N ARG A 53 -8.40 5.13 4.53
CA ARG A 53 -8.73 5.00 5.96
C ARG A 53 -8.87 3.54 6.35
N SER A 54 -8.56 3.23 7.60
CA SER A 54 -8.86 1.90 8.17
C SER A 54 -10.27 1.89 8.74
N ALA A 55 -11.08 0.92 8.34
CA ALA A 55 -12.37 0.62 8.96
C ALA A 55 -12.18 -0.22 10.26
N PRO A 56 -13.18 -0.26 11.16
CA PRO A 56 -13.09 -1.01 12.42
C PRO A 56 -12.85 -2.51 12.26
N ASP A 57 -13.24 -3.09 11.12
CA ASP A 57 -13.03 -4.49 10.76
C ASP A 57 -11.63 -4.77 10.17
N GLY A 58 -10.78 -3.75 10.06
CA GLY A 58 -9.44 -3.84 9.48
C GLY A 58 -9.39 -3.70 7.95
N THR A 59 -10.54 -3.53 7.29
CA THR A 59 -10.63 -3.24 5.86
C THR A 59 -10.14 -1.82 5.58
N LEU A 60 -9.43 -1.62 4.47
CA LEU A 60 -9.07 -0.28 4.01
C LEU A 60 -10.18 0.28 3.13
N LEU A 61 -10.63 1.49 3.43
CA LEU A 61 -11.52 2.27 2.58
C LEU A 61 -10.65 3.19 1.73
N VAL A 62 -10.76 3.06 0.40
CA VAL A 62 -9.94 3.81 -0.55
C VAL A 62 -10.86 4.67 -1.41
N GLY A 63 -10.89 5.97 -1.12
CA GLY A 63 -11.89 6.88 -1.66
C GLY A 63 -13.31 6.37 -1.39
N ALA A 64 -14.22 6.58 -2.34
CA ALA A 64 -15.59 6.07 -2.29
C ALA A 64 -15.78 4.73 -3.00
N VAL A 65 -14.73 4.21 -3.64
CA VAL A 65 -14.87 3.18 -4.69
C VAL A 65 -14.34 1.82 -4.25
N HIS A 66 -13.16 1.75 -3.61
CA HIS A 66 -12.52 0.47 -3.31
C HIS A 66 -12.54 0.16 -1.82
N ARG A 67 -12.59 -1.14 -1.51
CA ARG A 67 -12.52 -1.68 -0.15
C ARG A 67 -11.53 -2.84 -0.15
N LEU A 68 -10.40 -2.68 0.52
CA LEU A 68 -9.32 -3.68 0.47
C LEU A 68 -9.25 -4.45 1.78
N ALA A 69 -9.39 -5.77 1.71
CA ALA A 69 -8.97 -6.64 2.79
C ALA A 69 -7.47 -6.87 2.66
N LEU A 70 -6.69 -6.54 3.68
CA LEU A 70 -5.25 -6.77 3.72
C LEU A 70 -4.93 -7.53 5.01
N ALA A 71 -4.13 -8.58 4.92
CA ALA A 71 -3.74 -9.39 6.06
C ALA A 71 -2.25 -9.75 5.98
N ALA A 72 -1.54 -9.60 7.09
CA ALA A 72 -0.20 -10.15 7.22
C ALA A 72 -0.30 -11.68 7.32
N GLU A 73 0.55 -12.39 6.60
CA GLU A 73 0.68 -13.85 6.70
C GLU A 73 1.87 -14.24 7.57
N ASP A 74 2.93 -13.44 7.56
CA ASP A 74 4.12 -13.58 8.42
C ASP A 74 4.82 -12.20 8.55
N ALA A 75 6.02 -12.14 9.14
CA ALA A 75 6.77 -10.92 9.39
C ALA A 75 6.99 -10.03 8.16
N VAL A 76 7.08 -10.62 6.96
CA VAL A 76 7.31 -9.89 5.71
C VAL A 76 6.26 -10.17 4.64
N LEU A 77 5.45 -11.22 4.77
CA LEU A 77 4.48 -11.63 3.77
C LEU A 77 3.10 -11.08 4.09
N PHE A 78 2.38 -10.64 3.05
CA PHE A 78 0.98 -10.26 3.18
C PHE A 78 0.17 -10.75 1.97
N ARG A 79 -1.13 -10.88 2.19
CA ARG A 79 -2.12 -11.09 1.14
C ARG A 79 -3.19 -10.01 1.21
N GLY A 80 -3.87 -9.78 0.10
CA GLY A 80 -5.04 -8.94 0.09
C GLY A 80 -6.00 -9.24 -1.05
N GLN A 81 -7.14 -8.57 -0.97
CA GLN A 81 -8.20 -8.67 -1.95
C GLN A 81 -8.92 -7.32 -2.04
N ASP A 82 -9.18 -6.85 -3.26
CA ASP A 82 -10.18 -5.82 -3.50
C ASP A 82 -11.57 -6.45 -3.43
N LEU A 83 -12.34 -6.09 -2.42
CA LEU A 83 -13.67 -6.65 -2.16
C LEU A 83 -14.71 -6.21 -3.19
N VAL A 84 -14.41 -5.20 -4.00
CA VAL A 84 -15.33 -4.70 -5.04
C VAL A 84 -15.17 -5.49 -6.34
N THR A 85 -13.93 -5.73 -6.75
CA THR A 85 -13.60 -6.45 -7.99
C THR A 85 -13.34 -7.95 -7.76
N ALA A 86 -13.26 -8.37 -6.50
CA ALA A 86 -12.79 -9.68 -6.06
C ALA A 86 -11.34 -10.02 -6.44
N GLU A 87 -10.59 -9.07 -7.02
CA GLU A 87 -9.20 -9.25 -7.41
C GLU A 87 -8.31 -9.53 -6.20
N ARG A 88 -7.49 -10.58 -6.27
CA ARG A 88 -6.56 -10.98 -5.22
C ARG A 88 -5.14 -10.53 -5.53
N PHE A 89 -4.33 -10.38 -4.49
CA PHE A 89 -2.92 -10.10 -4.62
C PHE A 89 -2.15 -10.60 -3.40
N THR A 90 -0.84 -10.75 -3.56
CA THR A 90 0.09 -11.03 -2.46
C THR A 90 1.24 -10.04 -2.49
N GLY A 91 2.07 -10.03 -1.45
CA GLY A 91 3.25 -9.18 -1.47
C GLY A 91 4.20 -9.42 -0.32
N ARG A 92 5.33 -8.71 -0.41
CA ARG A 92 6.40 -8.71 0.58
C ARG A 92 6.72 -7.29 0.99
N ALA A 93 6.58 -6.97 2.27
CA ALA A 93 7.08 -5.72 2.85
C ALA A 93 8.50 -5.97 3.37
N GLY A 94 9.50 -5.74 2.52
CA GLY A 94 10.91 -6.05 2.76
C GLY A 94 11.54 -5.11 3.77
N GLY A 95 11.51 -5.48 5.05
CA GLY A 95 12.34 -4.92 6.12
C GLY A 95 12.21 -3.41 6.35
N GLY A 96 11.12 -2.80 5.88
CA GLY A 96 10.87 -1.36 5.99
C GLY A 96 11.60 -0.48 4.96
N ALA A 97 12.13 -1.05 3.88
CA ALA A 97 12.80 -0.26 2.82
C ALA A 97 12.16 -0.43 1.42
N SER A 98 11.47 -1.55 1.18
CA SER A 98 10.77 -1.78 -0.08
C SER A 98 9.52 -2.62 0.11
N VAL A 99 8.58 -2.50 -0.82
CA VAL A 99 7.41 -3.37 -0.91
C VAL A 99 7.33 -3.94 -2.32
N THR A 100 7.13 -5.26 -2.42
CA THR A 100 6.84 -5.95 -3.67
C THR A 100 5.42 -6.47 -3.64
N LEU A 101 4.65 -6.27 -4.70
CA LEU A 101 3.28 -6.74 -4.88
C LEU A 101 3.24 -7.68 -6.07
N TYR A 102 2.47 -8.76 -5.94
CA TYR A 102 2.20 -9.74 -6.99
C TYR A 102 0.70 -9.75 -7.24
N ALA A 103 0.29 -9.38 -8.45
CA ALA A 103 -1.10 -9.45 -8.86
C ALA A 103 -1.48 -10.88 -9.27
N ASP A 104 -2.77 -11.20 -9.17
CA ASP A 104 -3.32 -12.44 -9.72
C ASP A 104 -3.16 -12.40 -11.25
N GLY A 105 -2.25 -13.21 -11.80
CA GLY A 105 -1.83 -13.15 -13.21
C GLY A 105 -0.31 -13.15 -13.44
N GLY A 106 0.49 -13.02 -12.38
CA GLY A 106 1.95 -13.16 -12.44
C GLY A 106 2.74 -11.87 -12.63
N ASP A 107 2.06 -10.74 -12.82
CA ASP A 107 2.68 -9.42 -12.79
C ASP A 107 3.18 -9.08 -11.38
N PHE A 108 4.31 -8.38 -11.30
CA PHE A 108 4.82 -7.86 -10.03
C PHE A 108 5.20 -6.38 -10.13
N PHE A 109 5.09 -5.68 -9.00
CA PHE A 109 5.39 -4.26 -8.86
C PHE A 109 6.22 -4.04 -7.61
N GLN A 110 7.30 -3.27 -7.73
CA GLN A 110 8.19 -2.99 -6.60
C GLN A 110 8.31 -1.49 -6.35
N TYR A 111 8.22 -1.14 -5.07
CA TYR A 111 8.34 0.23 -4.58
C TYR A 111 9.45 0.31 -3.54
N ALA A 112 10.39 1.24 -3.69
CA ALA A 112 11.22 1.67 -2.57
C ALA A 112 10.43 2.71 -1.75
N VAL A 113 10.62 2.68 -0.43
CA VAL A 113 9.81 3.46 0.52
C VAL A 113 10.69 4.42 1.30
N VAL A 114 10.21 5.63 1.53
CA VAL A 114 10.87 6.62 2.40
C VAL A 114 9.92 7.02 3.52
N ASP A 115 10.37 6.83 4.75
CA ASP A 115 9.66 7.25 5.96
C ASP A 115 9.99 8.70 6.34
N GLN A 116 9.13 9.34 7.14
CA GLN A 116 9.53 10.59 7.80
C GLN A 116 10.82 10.37 8.59
N ALA A 117 11.79 11.25 8.40
CA ALA A 117 12.99 11.30 9.22
C ALA A 117 12.58 11.55 10.69
N ARG A 118 13.30 10.91 11.63
CA ARG A 118 13.15 11.23 13.05
C ARG A 118 13.49 12.72 13.25
N ALA A 119 12.57 13.46 13.87
CA ALA A 119 12.87 14.75 14.47
C ALA A 119 13.79 14.56 15.69
#